data_AF-A0A6J6G421-F1
#
_entry.id   AF-A0A6J6G421-F1
#
_cell.length_a   1.000
_cell.length_b   1.000
_cell.length_c   1.000
_cell.angle_alpha   90.00
_cell.angle_beta   90.00
_cell.angle_gamma   90.00
#
_symmetry.space_group_name_H-M   'P 1'
#
loop_
_entity.id
_entity.type
_entity.pdbx_description
1 polymer ?
#
loop_
_entity_poly.entity_id
_entity_poly.type
_entity_poly.pdbx_seq_one_letter_code
_entity_poly.pdbx_strand_id
1 'polypeptide(L)'
;MHTTADAVETLAQLTLDLDSLSPNIATFITYSGHAITEIQQLDSTDPVTALLGRSVNDSVTAVGVRSPAEITNRTKIETFPPHHTVVHVVNRNGCAVTVLRDEADSRWFGPTMSPQQGRVPDACRRTMGLPTSPPSEPMTNFVIAAWLEVITRQALCQPELEWTHIVELHPAGTSAEWPVTPATLAKATRSLGSSLDWERFRRVIATVGGFPFGDEAINFATWMDCGMFSRWAMESLPDRADLLDALEAVLGPATFDRLWATVRFCE
;
A
#
# COMPACT_ATOMS: atom_id res chain seq x y z
N MET A 1 -13.37 0.80 -28.91
CA MET A 1 -12.21 0.68 -28.01
C MET A 1 -11.29 1.90 -28.10
N HIS A 2 -11.06 2.50 -29.27
CA HIS A 2 -10.30 3.77 -29.38
C HIS A 2 -10.90 4.95 -28.58
N THR A 3 -12.23 5.11 -28.59
CA THR A 3 -12.91 6.25 -27.96
C THR A 3 -12.71 6.41 -26.45
N THR A 4 -12.48 5.31 -25.71
CA THR A 4 -12.28 5.36 -24.25
C THR A 4 -10.83 5.63 -23.85
N ALA A 5 -9.89 5.19 -24.68
CA ALA A 5 -8.46 5.42 -24.53
C ALA A 5 -8.14 6.91 -24.78
N ASP A 6 -8.59 7.42 -25.93
CA ASP A 6 -8.42 8.82 -26.32
C ASP A 6 -9.03 9.77 -25.28
N ALA A 7 -10.14 9.36 -24.64
CA ALA A 7 -10.82 10.16 -23.62
C ALA A 7 -9.97 10.35 -22.36
N VAL A 8 -9.38 9.29 -21.79
CA VAL A 8 -8.60 9.43 -20.54
C VAL A 8 -7.27 10.13 -20.77
N GLU A 9 -6.66 9.95 -21.94
CA GLU A 9 -5.44 10.69 -22.31
C GLU A 9 -5.72 12.19 -22.45
N THR A 10 -6.83 12.55 -23.10
CA THR A 10 -7.27 13.95 -23.22
C THR A 10 -7.49 14.58 -21.84
N LEU A 11 -8.11 13.86 -20.90
CA LEU A 11 -8.33 14.36 -19.54
C LEU A 11 -7.02 14.50 -18.75
N ALA A 12 -6.07 13.57 -18.94
CA ALA A 12 -4.75 13.67 -18.33
C ALA A 12 -3.98 14.87 -18.88
N GLN A 13 -4.02 15.10 -20.20
CA GLN A 13 -3.40 16.28 -20.81
C GLN A 13 -4.04 17.58 -20.30
N LEU A 14 -5.38 17.65 -20.26
CA LEU A 14 -6.11 18.79 -19.69
C LEU A 14 -5.68 19.09 -18.25
N THR A 15 -5.32 18.07 -17.48
CA THR A 15 -4.86 18.20 -16.10
C THR A 15 -3.42 18.68 -15.99
N LEU A 16 -2.56 18.27 -16.93
CA LEU A 16 -1.18 18.72 -17.03
C LEU A 16 -1.11 20.21 -17.40
N ASP A 17 -2.03 20.68 -18.24
CA ASP A 17 -2.12 22.06 -18.73
C ASP A 17 -2.72 23.04 -17.71
N LEU A 18 -3.06 22.57 -16.50
CA LEU A 18 -3.53 23.42 -15.40
C LEU A 18 -2.35 24.19 -14.77
N ASP A 19 -1.94 25.28 -15.41
CA ASP A 19 -0.87 26.18 -14.95
C ASP A 19 -1.20 26.91 -13.63
N SER A 20 -2.49 27.01 -13.28
CA SER A 20 -2.96 27.68 -12.07
C SER A 20 -2.75 26.85 -10.78
N LEU A 21 -2.38 25.57 -10.90
CA LEU A 21 -2.21 24.70 -9.75
C LEU A 21 -0.79 24.75 -9.22
N SER A 22 -0.68 25.06 -7.93
CA SER A 22 0.58 24.98 -7.18
C SER A 22 1.27 23.63 -7.48
N PRO A 23 2.56 23.63 -7.86
CA PRO A 23 3.27 22.39 -8.17
C PRO A 23 3.46 21.50 -6.93
N ASN A 24 3.36 22.08 -5.74
CA ASN A 24 3.67 21.41 -4.47
C ASN A 24 2.45 20.90 -3.71
N ILE A 25 1.24 21.04 -4.28
CA ILE A 25 0.00 20.67 -3.60
C ILE A 25 -0.70 19.60 -4.42
N ALA A 26 -1.00 18.47 -3.77
CA ALA A 26 -1.80 17.43 -4.36
C ALA A 26 -3.25 17.91 -4.56
N THR A 27 -3.84 17.56 -5.69
CA THR A 27 -5.17 18.03 -6.10
C THR A 27 -5.98 16.87 -6.64
N PHE A 28 -7.23 16.80 -6.22
CA PHE A 28 -8.24 15.89 -6.73
C PHE A 28 -9.14 16.63 -7.71
N ILE A 29 -9.43 15.99 -8.83
CA ILE A 29 -10.12 16.59 -9.97
C ILE A 29 -11.26 15.67 -10.37
N THR A 30 -12.43 16.26 -10.63
CA THR A 30 -13.58 15.53 -11.20
C THR A 30 -13.84 16.02 -12.61
N TYR A 31 -14.34 15.13 -13.47
CA TYR A 31 -14.67 15.44 -14.85
C TYR A 31 -16.08 14.96 -15.20
N SER A 32 -16.74 15.72 -16.07
CA SER A 32 -17.96 15.28 -16.77
C SER A 32 -17.75 15.43 -18.28
N GLY A 33 -17.77 14.30 -18.98
CA GLY A 33 -17.30 14.22 -20.37
C GLY A 33 -15.82 14.59 -20.47
N HIS A 34 -15.52 15.65 -21.22
CA HIS A 34 -14.17 16.18 -21.44
C HIS A 34 -13.91 17.49 -20.69
N ALA A 35 -14.75 17.86 -19.73
CA ALA A 35 -14.63 19.09 -18.96
C ALA A 35 -14.30 18.80 -17.50
N ILE A 36 -13.41 19.61 -16.92
CA ILE A 36 -13.19 19.65 -15.47
C ILE A 36 -14.43 20.28 -14.81
N THR A 37 -14.98 19.60 -13.82
CA THR A 37 -16.13 20.07 -13.05
C THR A 37 -15.75 20.59 -11.68
N GLU A 38 -14.70 20.03 -11.07
CA GLU A 38 -14.24 20.43 -9.75
C GLU A 38 -12.72 20.23 -9.64
N ILE A 39 -12.07 21.14 -8.93
CA ILE A 39 -10.67 21.03 -8.51
C ILE A 39 -10.63 21.27 -7.01
N GLN A 40 -10.17 20.28 -6.26
CA GLN A 40 -10.02 20.36 -4.81
C GLN A 40 -8.56 20.11 -4.42
N GLN A 41 -8.00 21.02 -3.62
CA GLN A 41 -6.72 20.78 -2.96
C GLN A 41 -6.88 19.73 -1.86
N LEU A 42 -5.95 18.78 -1.82
CA LEU A 42 -5.89 17.75 -0.79
C LEU A 42 -5.15 18.30 0.43
N ASP A 43 -5.68 17.99 1.61
CA ASP A 43 -5.16 18.39 2.92
C ASP A 43 -4.00 17.49 3.40
N SER A 44 -3.81 16.36 2.74
CA SER A 44 -2.70 15.43 2.95
C SER A 44 -1.99 15.12 1.63
N THR A 45 -0.68 14.91 1.70
CA THR A 45 0.12 14.37 0.59
C THR A 45 -0.17 12.90 0.33
N ASP A 46 -0.75 12.18 1.31
CA ASP A 46 -1.22 10.82 1.12
C ASP A 46 -2.64 10.81 0.54
N PRO A 47 -2.82 10.39 -0.74
CA PRO A 47 -4.12 10.37 -1.39
C PRO A 47 -5.13 9.42 -0.72
N VAL A 48 -4.66 8.39 -0.03
CA VAL A 48 -5.55 7.44 0.68
C VAL A 48 -6.21 8.12 1.87
N THR A 49 -5.43 8.87 2.65
CA THR A 49 -5.93 9.66 3.77
C THR A 49 -6.82 10.81 3.28
N ALA A 50 -6.38 11.56 2.28
CA ALA A 50 -7.11 12.75 1.80
C ALA A 50 -8.46 12.42 1.11
N LEU A 51 -8.59 11.21 0.55
CA LEU A 51 -9.81 10.76 -0.15
C LEU A 51 -10.64 9.75 0.67
N LEU A 52 -10.26 9.51 1.93
CA LEU A 52 -10.91 8.53 2.79
C LEU A 52 -12.44 8.72 2.83
N GLY A 53 -13.19 7.67 2.51
CA GLY A 53 -14.65 7.67 2.53
C GLY A 53 -15.30 8.43 1.37
N ARG A 54 -14.53 9.03 0.46
CA ARG A 54 -15.07 9.77 -0.67
C ARG A 54 -15.71 8.83 -1.69
N SER A 55 -16.83 9.28 -2.25
CA SER A 55 -17.48 8.70 -3.42
C SER A 55 -18.00 9.83 -4.32
N VAL A 56 -17.89 9.68 -5.63
CA VAL A 56 -18.47 10.64 -6.59
C VAL A 56 -19.82 10.19 -7.14
N ASN A 57 -20.69 11.15 -7.43
CA ASN A 57 -22.02 10.92 -8.00
C ASN A 57 -21.96 10.44 -9.47
N ASP A 58 -23.06 9.87 -9.97
CA ASP A 58 -23.11 9.24 -11.31
C ASP A 58 -22.88 10.22 -12.48
N SER A 59 -23.01 11.53 -12.25
CA SER A 59 -22.76 12.55 -13.28
C SER A 59 -21.26 12.79 -13.55
N VAL A 60 -20.40 12.38 -12.61
CA VAL A 60 -18.94 12.38 -12.76
C VAL A 60 -18.52 11.18 -13.61
N THR A 61 -17.92 11.45 -14.77
CA THR A 61 -17.50 10.43 -15.75
C THR A 61 -16.07 9.96 -15.54
N ALA A 62 -15.24 10.77 -14.89
CA ALA A 62 -13.87 10.42 -14.51
C ALA A 62 -13.44 11.20 -13.26
N VAL A 63 -12.41 10.69 -12.59
CA VAL A 63 -11.69 11.41 -11.54
C VAL A 63 -10.19 11.32 -11.80
N GLY A 64 -9.46 12.27 -11.24
CA GLY A 64 -8.02 12.28 -11.32
C GLY A 64 -7.36 12.89 -10.10
N VAL A 65 -6.09 12.57 -9.94
CA VAL A 65 -5.21 13.18 -8.95
C VAL A 65 -3.98 13.71 -9.67
N ARG A 66 -3.62 14.95 -9.38
CA ARG A 66 -2.33 15.56 -9.72
C ARG A 66 -1.57 15.79 -8.43
N SER A 67 -0.37 15.24 -8.31
CA SER A 67 0.46 15.36 -7.11
C SER A 67 1.91 15.62 -7.47
N PRO A 68 2.67 16.38 -6.65
CA PRO A 68 4.12 16.29 -6.68
C PRO A 68 4.54 14.83 -6.44
N ALA A 69 5.64 14.44 -7.07
CA ALA A 69 6.22 13.11 -6.97
C ALA A 69 7.73 13.20 -6.79
N GLU A 70 8.26 12.27 -6.00
CA GLU A 70 9.69 12.04 -5.83
C GLU A 70 10.04 10.68 -6.42
N ILE A 71 11.15 10.60 -7.15
CA ILE A 71 11.65 9.33 -7.69
C ILE A 71 12.72 8.81 -6.76
N THR A 72 12.41 7.72 -6.05
CA THR A 72 13.39 6.95 -5.29
C THR A 72 13.85 5.76 -6.12
N ASN A 73 15.14 5.69 -6.44
CA ASN A 73 15.73 4.49 -7.02
C ASN A 73 16.55 3.75 -5.96
N ARG A 74 16.04 2.60 -5.51
CA ARG A 74 16.72 1.75 -4.51
C ARG A 74 17.99 1.07 -5.06
N THR A 75 18.21 1.06 -6.37
CA THR A 75 19.26 0.26 -7.03
C THR A 75 20.30 1.05 -7.83
N LYS A 76 20.06 2.34 -8.12
CA LYS A 76 21.02 3.18 -8.83
C LYS A 76 21.09 4.58 -8.23
N ILE A 77 22.32 5.11 -8.21
CA ILE A 77 22.64 6.53 -8.02
C ILE A 77 22.39 7.25 -9.35
N GLU A 78 21.15 7.23 -9.84
CA GLU A 78 20.75 8.13 -10.93
C GLU A 78 20.09 9.35 -10.28
N THR A 79 20.63 10.54 -10.56
CA THR A 79 20.03 11.80 -10.14
C THR A 79 18.83 12.08 -11.03
N PHE A 80 17.63 11.94 -10.49
CA PHE A 80 16.41 12.37 -11.15
C PHE A 80 16.21 13.88 -10.98
N PRO A 81 15.54 14.56 -11.93
CA PRO A 81 15.12 15.94 -11.76
C PRO A 81 14.39 16.14 -10.42
N PRO A 82 14.58 17.27 -9.72
CA PRO A 82 14.05 17.49 -8.38
C PRO A 82 12.52 17.62 -8.35
N HIS A 83 11.87 17.84 -9.50
CA HIS A 83 10.44 18.11 -9.58
C HIS A 83 9.76 17.20 -10.59
N HIS A 84 9.05 16.19 -10.08
CA HIS A 84 8.14 15.40 -10.88
C HIS A 84 6.71 15.69 -10.48
N THR A 85 5.80 15.65 -11.45
CA THR A 85 4.36 15.64 -11.24
C THR A 85 3.84 14.30 -11.70
N VAL A 86 3.06 13.63 -10.85
CA VAL A 86 2.24 12.49 -11.26
C VAL A 86 0.81 12.96 -11.50
N VAL A 87 0.26 12.59 -12.64
CA VAL A 87 -1.16 12.73 -12.96
C VAL A 87 -1.73 11.34 -13.17
N HIS A 88 -2.77 10.98 -12.42
CA HIS A 88 -3.51 9.75 -12.63
C HIS A 88 -4.96 10.10 -12.93
N VAL A 89 -5.53 9.53 -13.99
CA VAL A 89 -6.95 9.69 -14.33
C VAL A 89 -7.57 8.32 -14.55
N VAL A 90 -8.76 8.11 -14.00
CA VAL A 90 -9.58 6.91 -14.23
C VAL A 90 -11.02 7.29 -14.55
N ASN A 91 -11.59 6.68 -15.58
CA ASN A 91 -12.99 6.87 -15.95
C ASN A 91 -13.92 5.83 -15.33
N ARG A 92 -15.25 6.04 -15.45
CA ARG A 92 -16.28 5.11 -14.94
C ARG A 92 -16.20 3.70 -15.51
N ASN A 93 -15.62 3.53 -16.70
CA ASN A 93 -15.44 2.21 -17.30
C ASN A 93 -14.21 1.47 -16.73
N GLY A 94 -13.42 2.14 -15.87
CA GLY A 94 -12.21 1.59 -15.28
C GLY A 94 -10.98 1.69 -16.17
N CYS A 95 -11.07 2.39 -17.31
CA CYS A 95 -9.89 2.74 -18.10
C CYS A 95 -9.12 3.84 -17.37
N ALA A 96 -7.81 3.67 -17.25
CA ALA A 96 -6.96 4.60 -16.54
C ALA A 96 -5.67 4.90 -17.30
N VAL A 97 -5.10 6.06 -17.03
CA VAL A 97 -3.78 6.49 -17.50
C VAL A 97 -3.05 7.18 -16.35
N THR A 98 -1.75 6.93 -16.27
CA THR A 98 -0.86 7.65 -15.37
C THR A 98 0.21 8.34 -16.20
N VAL A 99 0.50 9.60 -15.88
CA VAL A 99 1.54 10.40 -16.51
C VAL A 99 2.52 10.83 -15.44
N LEU A 100 3.80 10.61 -15.68
CA LEU A 100 4.90 11.17 -14.90
C LEU A 100 5.56 12.25 -15.74
N ARG A 101 5.47 13.50 -15.30
CA ARG A 101 6.04 14.66 -15.99
C ARG A 101 7.20 15.23 -15.19
N ASP A 102 8.31 15.53 -15.86
CA ASP A 102 9.37 16.42 -15.38
C ASP A 102 9.42 17.72 -16.22
N GLU A 103 10.43 18.56 -16.01
CA GLU A 103 10.58 19.83 -16.75
C GLU A 103 10.84 19.64 -18.26
N ALA A 104 11.33 18.48 -18.68
CA ALA A 104 11.79 18.22 -20.04
C ALA A 104 10.88 17.28 -20.83
N ASP A 105 10.23 16.32 -20.17
CA ASP A 105 9.49 15.24 -20.82
C ASP A 105 8.30 14.74 -19.98
N SER A 106 7.39 13.99 -20.63
CA SER A 106 6.25 13.31 -20.01
C SER A 106 6.22 11.85 -20.41
N ARG A 107 6.23 10.96 -19.41
CA ARG A 107 6.12 9.52 -19.59
C ARG A 107 4.72 9.04 -19.28
N TRP A 108 4.12 8.33 -20.22
CA TRP A 108 2.75 7.86 -20.15
C TRP A 108 2.69 6.35 -19.87
N PHE A 109 1.83 5.96 -18.94
CA PHE A 109 1.58 4.59 -18.54
C PHE A 109 0.09 4.28 -18.70
N GLY A 110 -0.24 3.56 -19.78
CA GLY A 110 -1.61 3.36 -20.25
C GLY A 110 -1.83 4.06 -21.59
N PRO A 111 -3.10 4.26 -22.01
CA PRO A 111 -4.33 3.88 -21.33
C PRO A 111 -4.47 2.37 -21.17
N THR A 112 -5.05 1.93 -20.06
CA THR A 112 -5.22 0.49 -19.76
C THR A 112 -6.54 0.23 -19.05
N MET A 113 -7.10 -0.97 -19.28
CA MET A 113 -8.24 -1.49 -18.53
C MET A 113 -7.80 -2.29 -17.29
N SER A 114 -6.55 -2.73 -17.25
CA SER A 114 -5.99 -3.43 -16.09
C SER A 114 -5.83 -2.42 -14.94
N PRO A 115 -6.35 -2.69 -13.74
CA PRO A 115 -6.23 -1.75 -12.63
C PRO A 115 -4.76 -1.54 -12.28
N GLN A 116 -4.27 -0.31 -12.49
CA GLN A 116 -2.97 0.13 -11.99
C GLN A 116 -2.99 0.04 -10.46
N GLN A 117 -1.84 -0.30 -9.87
CA GLN A 117 -1.70 -0.53 -8.43
C GLN A 117 -0.94 0.63 -7.78
N GLY A 118 -1.25 0.90 -6.52
CA GLY A 118 -0.62 1.92 -5.71
C GLY A 118 -1.63 2.89 -5.11
N ARG A 119 -1.17 3.72 -4.18
CA ARG A 119 -2.02 4.61 -3.36
C ARG A 119 -2.93 5.52 -4.20
N VAL A 120 -2.38 6.18 -5.23
CA VAL A 120 -3.16 7.07 -6.11
C VAL A 120 -4.17 6.30 -6.97
N PRO A 121 -3.78 5.28 -7.78
CA PRO A 121 -4.75 4.52 -8.57
C PRO A 121 -5.87 3.88 -7.74
N ASP A 122 -5.52 3.30 -6.59
CA ASP A 122 -6.49 2.64 -5.72
C ASP A 122 -7.52 3.63 -5.16
N ALA A 123 -7.05 4.77 -4.62
CA ALA A 123 -7.94 5.80 -4.08
C ALA A 123 -8.88 6.38 -5.15
N CYS A 124 -8.39 6.64 -6.36
CA CYS A 124 -9.22 7.10 -7.48
C CYS A 124 -10.27 6.06 -7.88
N ARG A 125 -9.92 4.78 -7.97
CA ARG A 125 -10.88 3.71 -8.27
C ARG A 125 -11.93 3.55 -7.18
N ARG A 126 -11.54 3.57 -5.90
CA ARG A 126 -12.48 3.53 -4.77
C ARG A 126 -13.45 4.71 -4.76
N THR A 127 -12.95 5.91 -5.04
CA THR A 127 -13.78 7.12 -5.18
C THR A 127 -14.82 6.98 -6.30
N MET A 128 -14.49 6.25 -7.37
CA MET A 128 -15.39 5.92 -8.48
C MET A 128 -16.29 4.71 -8.23
N GLY A 129 -16.21 4.07 -7.07
CA GLY A 129 -16.93 2.83 -6.77
C GLY A 129 -16.44 1.61 -7.56
N LEU A 130 -15.23 1.68 -8.13
CA LEU A 130 -14.63 0.62 -8.92
C LEU A 130 -13.81 -0.35 -8.04
N PRO A 131 -13.68 -1.63 -8.45
CA PRO A 131 -12.80 -2.57 -7.77
C PRO A 131 -11.33 -2.27 -8.08
N THR A 132 -10.46 -2.46 -7.10
CA THR A 132 -9.00 -2.41 -7.26
C THR A 132 -8.43 -3.79 -7.64
N SER A 133 -7.14 -3.85 -7.97
CA SER A 133 -6.46 -5.14 -8.22
C SER A 133 -6.52 -6.03 -6.98
N PRO A 134 -6.81 -7.35 -7.12
CA PRO A 134 -6.88 -8.27 -5.99
C PRO A 134 -5.54 -8.35 -5.23
N PRO A 135 -5.54 -8.87 -3.99
CA PRO A 135 -4.30 -9.09 -3.24
C PRO A 135 -3.29 -9.94 -4.02
N SER A 136 -2.04 -9.49 -4.07
CA SER A 136 -0.92 -10.22 -4.67
C SER A 136 -0.07 -10.96 -3.64
N GLU A 137 0.00 -10.43 -2.42
CA GLU A 137 0.82 -10.98 -1.34
C GLU A 137 0.05 -12.06 -0.55
N PRO A 138 0.66 -13.21 -0.23
CA PRO A 138 0.07 -14.17 0.69
C PRO A 138 0.04 -13.63 2.12
N MET A 139 -0.99 -14.02 2.90
CA MET A 139 -1.11 -13.65 4.32
C MET A 139 0.09 -14.12 5.17
N THR A 140 0.83 -15.15 4.73
CA THR A 140 2.10 -15.56 5.37
C THR A 140 3.09 -14.39 5.45
N ASN A 141 3.20 -13.58 4.40
CA ASN A 141 4.11 -12.44 4.37
C ASN A 141 3.68 -11.36 5.36
N PHE A 142 2.38 -11.11 5.47
CA PHE A 142 1.81 -10.20 6.47
C PHE A 142 2.09 -10.70 7.90
N VAL A 143 1.86 -11.99 8.17
CA VAL A 143 2.13 -12.58 9.50
C VAL A 143 3.59 -12.41 9.89
N ILE A 144 4.53 -12.65 8.97
CA ILE A 144 5.96 -12.47 9.22
C ILE A 144 6.27 -10.99 9.49
N ALA A 145 5.81 -10.07 8.65
CA ALA A 145 6.07 -8.65 8.81
C ALA A 145 5.51 -8.10 10.14
N ALA A 146 4.27 -8.45 10.47
CA ALA A 146 3.64 -8.05 11.73
C ALA A 146 4.36 -8.64 12.95
N TRP A 147 4.81 -9.90 12.86
CA TRP A 147 5.58 -10.53 13.93
C TRP A 147 6.95 -9.85 14.13
N LEU A 148 7.68 -9.58 13.06
CA LEU A 148 8.96 -8.87 13.14
C LEU A 148 8.79 -7.49 13.80
N GLU A 149 7.75 -6.75 13.44
CA GLU A 149 7.44 -5.46 14.08
C GLU A 149 7.18 -5.61 15.59
N VAL A 150 6.45 -6.65 16.01
CA VAL A 150 6.22 -6.93 17.44
C VAL A 150 7.54 -7.25 18.16
N ILE A 151 8.39 -8.11 17.59
CA ILE A 151 9.69 -8.44 18.17
C ILE A 151 10.53 -7.18 18.29
N THR A 152 10.62 -6.36 17.24
CA THR A 152 11.43 -5.14 17.22
C THR A 152 10.99 -4.18 18.32
N ARG A 153 9.68 -3.91 18.44
CA ARG A 153 9.16 -3.07 19.54
C ARG A 153 9.53 -3.61 20.91
N GLN A 154 9.41 -4.92 21.11
CA GLN A 154 9.75 -5.54 22.39
C GLN A 154 11.27 -5.48 22.66
N ALA A 155 12.10 -5.79 21.68
CA ALA A 155 13.56 -5.82 21.80
C ALA A 155 14.13 -4.43 22.09
N LEU A 156 13.54 -3.38 21.53
CA LEU A 156 13.90 -1.99 21.85
C LEU A 156 13.62 -1.60 23.31
N CYS A 157 12.61 -2.21 23.94
CA CYS A 157 12.33 -2.03 25.36
C CYS A 157 13.12 -3.00 26.27
N GLN A 158 13.43 -4.20 25.77
CA GLN A 158 14.06 -5.29 26.49
C GLN A 158 15.04 -6.02 25.57
N PRO A 159 16.33 -5.60 25.51
CA PRO A 159 17.30 -6.14 24.54
C PRO A 159 17.62 -7.63 24.73
N GLU A 160 17.39 -8.19 25.92
CA GLU A 160 17.72 -9.58 26.27
C GLU A 160 16.59 -10.58 25.92
N LEU A 161 15.99 -10.45 24.72
CA LEU A 161 14.99 -11.41 24.28
C LEU A 161 15.61 -12.75 23.92
N GLU A 162 15.35 -13.75 24.76
CA GLU A 162 15.59 -15.16 24.45
C GLU A 162 14.63 -15.71 23.37
N TRP A 163 15.04 -16.79 22.72
CA TRP A 163 14.25 -17.47 21.68
C TRP A 163 12.82 -17.83 22.13
N THR A 164 12.64 -18.24 23.38
CA THR A 164 11.32 -18.57 23.92
C THR A 164 10.36 -17.39 23.91
N HIS A 165 10.86 -16.18 24.23
CA HIS A 165 10.05 -14.96 24.19
C HIS A 165 9.64 -14.62 22.74
N ILE A 166 10.56 -14.82 21.78
CA ILE A 166 10.27 -14.62 20.35
C ILE A 166 9.16 -15.56 19.87
N VAL A 167 9.19 -16.83 20.30
CA VAL A 167 8.15 -17.82 20.00
C VAL A 167 6.81 -17.43 20.62
N GLU A 168 6.79 -16.94 21.86
CA GLU A 168 5.57 -16.48 22.54
C GLU A 168 4.90 -15.30 21.84
N LEU A 169 5.68 -14.42 21.22
CA LEU A 169 5.18 -13.29 20.42
C LEU A 169 4.68 -13.72 19.03
N HIS A 170 4.96 -14.94 18.58
CA HIS A 170 4.57 -15.40 17.25
C HIS A 170 3.07 -15.77 17.21
N PRO A 171 2.27 -15.28 16.23
CA PRO A 171 0.84 -15.59 16.15
C PRO A 171 0.48 -17.09 16.08
N ALA A 172 1.38 -17.90 15.50
CA ALA A 172 1.28 -19.36 15.47
C ALA A 172 2.08 -20.09 16.57
N GLY A 173 2.68 -19.37 17.53
CA GLY A 173 3.61 -19.93 18.51
C GLY A 173 2.99 -21.01 19.40
N THR A 174 1.72 -20.85 19.78
CA THR A 174 0.96 -21.84 20.57
C THR A 174 0.61 -23.12 19.81
N SER A 175 0.69 -23.07 18.47
CA SER A 175 0.36 -24.20 17.58
C SER A 175 1.60 -24.94 17.09
N ALA A 176 2.81 -24.48 17.45
CA ALA A 176 4.05 -25.12 17.04
C ALA A 176 4.32 -26.40 17.82
N GLU A 177 4.81 -27.44 17.13
CA GLU A 177 5.23 -28.70 17.75
C GLU A 177 6.47 -28.48 18.63
N TRP A 178 6.46 -29.04 19.85
CA TRP A 178 7.58 -28.96 20.80
C TRP A 178 8.63 -30.05 20.53
N PRO A 179 9.94 -29.73 20.61
CA PRO A 179 10.51 -28.40 20.87
C PRO A 179 10.35 -27.44 19.68
N VAL A 180 10.08 -26.16 19.97
CA VAL A 180 9.90 -25.15 18.92
C VAL A 180 11.26 -24.79 18.30
N THR A 181 11.50 -25.30 17.11
CA THR A 181 12.65 -25.01 16.26
C THR A 181 12.26 -24.01 15.17
N PRO A 182 13.22 -23.34 14.51
CA PRO A 182 12.93 -22.47 13.37
C PRO A 182 12.07 -23.14 12.28
N ALA A 183 12.32 -24.41 11.98
CA ALA A 183 11.58 -25.15 10.97
C ALA A 183 10.14 -25.47 11.40
N THR A 184 9.92 -25.85 12.67
CA THR A 184 8.57 -26.15 13.18
C THR A 184 7.74 -24.88 13.30
N LEU A 185 8.33 -23.77 13.74
CA LEU A 185 7.67 -22.47 13.76
C LEU A 185 7.31 -22.00 12.35
N ALA A 186 8.24 -22.06 11.39
CA ALA A 186 7.99 -21.67 10.00
C ALA A 186 6.87 -22.50 9.34
N LYS A 187 6.80 -23.81 9.61
CA LYS A 187 5.70 -24.67 9.18
C LYS A 187 4.36 -24.18 9.76
N ALA A 188 4.33 -23.84 11.05
CA ALA A 188 3.13 -23.30 11.70
C ALA A 188 2.75 -21.93 11.11
N THR A 189 3.72 -21.05 10.81
CA THR A 189 3.51 -19.76 10.15
C THR A 189 2.88 -19.92 8.78
N ARG A 190 3.40 -20.81 7.93
CA ARG A 190 2.83 -21.10 6.61
C ARG A 190 1.42 -21.68 6.72
N SER A 191 1.20 -22.61 7.65
CA SER A 191 -0.13 -23.18 7.89
C SER A 191 -1.14 -22.11 8.33
N LEU A 192 -0.73 -21.21 9.22
CA LEU A 192 -1.55 -20.08 9.64
C LEU A 192 -1.84 -19.17 8.45
N GLY A 193 -0.82 -18.73 7.72
CA GLY A 193 -0.95 -17.85 6.55
C GLY A 193 -1.87 -18.43 5.47
N SER A 194 -1.80 -19.72 5.17
CA SER A 194 -2.69 -20.39 4.22
C SER A 194 -4.13 -20.55 4.70
N SER A 195 -4.37 -20.49 6.02
CA SER A 195 -5.72 -20.54 6.60
C SER A 195 -6.40 -19.17 6.70
N LEU A 196 -5.63 -18.10 6.57
CA LEU A 196 -6.10 -16.72 6.63
C LEU A 196 -6.58 -16.25 5.26
N ASP A 197 -7.52 -15.29 5.29
CA ASP A 197 -8.11 -14.67 4.11
C ASP A 197 -8.09 -13.15 4.28
N TRP A 198 -7.58 -12.44 3.27
CA TRP A 198 -7.44 -10.99 3.29
C TRP A 198 -8.77 -10.28 3.49
N GLU A 199 -9.83 -10.76 2.85
CA GLU A 199 -11.13 -10.12 2.91
C GLU A 199 -11.80 -10.36 4.27
N ARG A 200 -11.64 -11.55 4.86
CA ARG A 200 -12.02 -11.80 6.26
C ARG A 200 -11.22 -10.93 7.21
N PHE A 201 -9.91 -10.78 7.01
CA PHE A 201 -9.07 -9.95 7.86
C PHE A 201 -9.48 -8.47 7.78
N ARG A 202 -9.71 -7.94 6.57
CA ARG A 202 -10.25 -6.60 6.34
C ARG A 202 -11.55 -6.36 7.12
N ARG A 203 -12.50 -7.29 7.04
CA ARG A 203 -13.78 -7.17 7.77
C ARG A 203 -13.61 -7.13 9.29
N VAL A 204 -12.66 -7.88 9.83
CA VAL A 204 -12.34 -7.81 11.27
C VAL A 204 -11.82 -6.41 11.61
N ILE A 205 -10.83 -5.90 10.87
CA ILE A 205 -10.29 -4.55 11.11
C ILE A 205 -11.37 -3.47 10.92
N ALA A 206 -12.24 -3.59 9.92
CA ALA A 206 -13.37 -2.68 9.72
C ALA A 206 -14.42 -2.73 10.86
N THR A 207 -14.41 -3.76 11.71
CA THR A 207 -15.36 -3.90 12.81
C THR A 207 -14.78 -3.50 14.15
N VAL A 208 -13.54 -3.92 14.44
CA VAL A 208 -12.93 -3.77 15.78
C VAL A 208 -11.62 -2.99 15.77
N GLY A 209 -11.12 -2.59 14.61
CA GLY A 209 -9.81 -1.95 14.47
C GLY A 209 -8.68 -2.83 14.98
N GLY A 210 -7.65 -2.19 15.52
CA GLY A 210 -6.65 -2.85 16.36
C GLY A 210 -5.27 -2.98 15.75
N PHE A 211 -4.45 -3.78 16.41
CA PHE A 211 -3.05 -3.99 16.05
C PHE A 211 -2.91 -4.63 14.65
N PRO A 212 -1.93 -4.21 13.83
CA PRO A 212 -0.87 -3.22 14.09
C PRO A 212 -1.24 -1.76 13.80
N PHE A 213 -2.48 -1.48 13.36
CA PHE A 213 -2.82 -0.22 12.71
C PHE A 213 -3.48 0.84 13.62
N GLY A 214 -3.98 0.46 14.79
CA GLY A 214 -4.69 1.36 15.71
C GLY A 214 -6.18 1.52 15.38
N ASP A 215 -6.85 2.45 16.07
CA ASP A 215 -8.31 2.59 16.03
C ASP A 215 -8.82 3.23 14.71
N GLU A 216 -8.05 4.13 14.11
CA GLU A 216 -8.42 4.79 12.85
C GLU A 216 -8.48 3.82 11.65
N ALA A 217 -7.86 2.65 11.78
CA ALA A 217 -7.87 1.59 10.78
C ALA A 217 -9.28 1.11 10.41
N ILE A 218 -10.26 1.28 11.32
CA ILE A 218 -11.67 0.98 11.07
C ILE A 218 -12.17 1.75 9.84
N ASN A 219 -11.86 3.04 9.75
CA ASN A 219 -12.34 3.90 8.67
C ASN A 219 -11.71 3.50 7.33
N PHE A 220 -10.40 3.24 7.32
CA PHE A 220 -9.69 2.79 6.13
C PHE A 220 -10.21 1.43 5.65
N ALA A 221 -10.26 0.43 6.54
CA ALA A 221 -10.70 -0.92 6.18
C ALA A 221 -12.18 -0.96 5.72
N THR A 222 -13.03 -0.06 6.23
CA THR A 222 -14.43 0.07 5.80
C THR A 222 -14.53 0.61 4.37
N TRP A 223 -13.72 1.62 4.03
CA TRP A 223 -13.75 2.25 2.71
C TRP A 223 -13.04 1.43 1.63
N MET A 224 -11.92 0.79 1.98
CA MET A 224 -11.12 -0.02 1.08
C MET A 224 -11.84 -1.32 0.68
N ASP A 225 -11.59 -1.78 -0.55
CA ASP A 225 -11.85 -3.18 -0.90
C ASP A 225 -10.65 -4.07 -0.49
N CYS A 226 -10.79 -5.38 -0.66
CA CYS A 226 -9.79 -6.37 -0.26
C CYS A 226 -8.39 -6.09 -0.85
N GLY A 227 -8.33 -5.72 -2.13
CA GLY A 227 -7.07 -5.49 -2.83
C GLY A 227 -6.31 -4.29 -2.29
N MET A 228 -6.98 -3.14 -2.21
CA MET A 228 -6.40 -1.92 -1.65
C MET A 228 -6.00 -2.11 -0.19
N PHE A 229 -6.86 -2.79 0.60
CA PHE A 229 -6.57 -3.07 2.00
C PHE A 229 -5.31 -3.92 2.17
N SER A 230 -5.13 -4.99 1.37
CA SER A 230 -3.93 -5.83 1.49
C SER A 230 -2.63 -5.06 1.23
N ARG A 231 -2.63 -4.15 0.25
CA ARG A 231 -1.46 -3.31 -0.07
C ARG A 231 -1.21 -2.30 1.03
N TRP A 232 -2.26 -1.60 1.47
CA TRP A 232 -2.18 -0.65 2.58
C TRP A 232 -1.69 -1.30 3.88
N ALA A 233 -2.18 -2.52 4.18
CA ALA A 233 -1.78 -3.27 5.37
C ALA A 233 -0.30 -3.65 5.35
N MET A 234 0.22 -4.07 4.19
CA MET A 234 1.65 -4.36 4.02
C MET A 234 2.51 -3.09 4.07
N GLU A 235 2.08 -2.01 3.42
CA GLU A 235 2.79 -0.70 3.43
C GLU A 235 2.80 -0.03 4.81
N SER A 236 1.87 -0.38 5.68
CA SER A 236 1.79 0.17 7.04
C SER A 236 2.78 -0.49 8.01
N LEU A 237 3.50 -1.52 7.57
CA LEU A 237 4.55 -2.19 8.33
C LEU A 237 5.93 -1.73 7.82
N PRO A 238 6.95 -1.64 8.70
CA PRO A 238 8.29 -1.29 8.26
C PRO A 238 8.88 -2.31 7.27
N ASP A 239 9.85 -1.88 6.46
CA ASP A 239 10.52 -2.77 5.51
C ASP A 239 11.19 -3.93 6.26
N ARG A 240 11.03 -5.14 5.73
CA ARG A 240 11.52 -6.36 6.36
C ARG A 240 13.04 -6.34 6.52
N ALA A 241 13.78 -5.77 5.57
CA ALA A 241 15.22 -5.66 5.68
C ALA A 241 15.61 -4.76 6.85
N ASP A 242 14.99 -3.59 6.95
CA ASP A 242 15.24 -2.62 8.04
C ASP A 242 14.94 -3.22 9.42
N LEU A 243 13.86 -4.01 9.54
CA LEU A 243 13.53 -4.71 10.79
C LEU A 243 14.56 -5.77 11.15
N LEU A 244 15.06 -6.54 10.18
CA LEU A 244 16.07 -7.57 10.43
C LEU A 244 17.41 -6.95 10.81
N ASP A 245 17.82 -5.86 10.16
CA ASP A 245 19.03 -5.12 10.52
C ASP A 245 18.93 -4.55 11.95
N ALA A 246 17.77 -3.99 12.32
CA ALA A 246 17.53 -3.50 13.68
C ALA A 246 17.59 -4.64 14.71
N LEU A 247 17.02 -5.80 14.38
CA LEU A 247 17.00 -6.98 15.26
C LEU A 247 18.37 -7.63 15.40
N GLU A 248 19.20 -7.65 14.35
CA GLU A 248 20.59 -8.11 14.42
C GLU A 248 21.41 -7.28 15.40
N ALA A 249 21.16 -5.97 15.44
CA ALA A 249 21.89 -5.06 16.31
C ALA A 249 21.53 -5.19 17.80
N VAL A 250 20.35 -5.73 18.13
CA VAL A 250 19.84 -5.77 19.52
C VAL A 250 19.72 -7.17 20.10
N LEU A 251 19.53 -8.21 19.28
CA LEU A 251 19.39 -9.59 19.75
C LEU A 251 20.75 -10.28 19.89
N GLY A 252 20.83 -11.24 20.81
CA GLY A 252 21.98 -12.13 20.88
C GLY A 252 22.13 -12.99 19.61
N PRO A 253 23.36 -13.31 19.14
CA PRO A 253 23.58 -13.99 17.86
C PRO A 253 22.80 -15.28 17.69
N ALA A 254 22.76 -16.13 18.72
CA ALA A 254 22.03 -17.40 18.67
C ALA A 254 20.51 -17.22 18.52
N THR A 255 19.95 -16.14 19.08
CA THR A 255 18.53 -15.82 18.95
C THR A 255 18.23 -15.25 17.57
N PHE A 256 19.06 -14.32 17.10
CA PHE A 256 18.93 -13.74 15.77
C PHE A 256 19.04 -14.81 14.67
N ASP A 257 20.02 -15.72 14.76
CA ASP A 257 20.19 -16.83 13.80
C ASP A 257 18.93 -17.69 13.69
N ARG A 258 18.25 -17.96 14.82
CA ARG A 258 17.00 -18.73 14.84
C ARG A 258 15.85 -17.96 14.21
N LEU A 259 15.72 -16.67 14.51
CA LEU A 259 14.72 -15.80 13.90
C LEU A 259 14.91 -15.72 12.38
N TRP A 260 16.14 -15.41 11.95
CA TRP A 260 16.51 -15.36 10.54
C TRP A 260 16.23 -16.67 9.82
N ALA A 261 16.64 -17.81 10.39
CA ALA A 261 16.35 -19.12 9.84
C ALA A 261 14.84 -19.38 9.72
N THR A 262 14.03 -18.94 10.69
CA THR A 262 12.57 -19.08 10.64
C THR A 262 11.97 -18.32 9.47
N VAL A 263 12.41 -17.07 9.26
CA VAL A 263 11.98 -16.24 8.12
C VAL A 263 12.37 -16.91 6.81
N ARG A 264 13.62 -17.38 6.69
CA ARG A 264 14.11 -18.09 5.49
C ARG A 264 13.36 -19.38 5.20
N PHE A 265 12.95 -20.12 6.22
CA PHE A 265 12.16 -21.33 6.01
C PHE A 265 10.72 -21.05 5.56
N CYS A 266 10.23 -19.82 5.68
CA CYS A 266 8.90 -19.44 5.20
C CYS A 266 8.86 -19.03 3.72
N GLU A 267 10.01 -18.65 3.15
CA GLU A 267 10.20 -18.33 1.73
C GLU A 267 10.18 -19.60 0.86
#